data_AF-Q0F3R0-F1
#
_entry.id   AF-Q0F3R0-F1
#
_cell.length_a   1.000
_cell.length_b   1.000
_cell.length_c   1.000
_cell.angle_alpha   90.00
_cell.angle_beta   90.00
_cell.angle_gamma   90.00
#
_symmetry.space_group_name_H-M   'P 1'
#
loop_
_entity.id
_entity.type
_entity.pdbx_description
1 polymer ?
#
loop_
_entity_poly.entity_id
_entity_poly.type
_entity_poly.pdbx_seq_one_letter_code
_entity_poly.pdbx_strand_id
1 'polypeptide(L)'
;MVLTGCLREPVVDAQQQAALQKEAASIVQQFVATLKPKLKKALQEGGPAHAVAVCSKTAPTLAVQLGDETGWSIKRVSLKPRNQQTAIPDAWESAVLRRFDREQAAGKPVSGMIASHIEKGQYRFMKAQVVEPVCLVCHGKVISPDVTAALKQYYPQDQATGYELGQVRGAFSLSKRL
;
A
#
# COMPACT_ATOMS: atom_id res chain seq x y z
N MET A 1 33.42 -37.35 -3.52
CA MET A 1 32.84 -36.59 -4.66
C MET A 1 31.46 -36.12 -4.23
N VAL A 2 31.35 -34.91 -3.66
CA VAL A 2 30.05 -34.34 -3.28
C VAL A 2 29.54 -33.59 -4.50
N LEU A 3 28.54 -34.16 -5.17
CA LEU A 3 27.84 -33.52 -6.29
C LEU A 3 27.02 -32.36 -5.72
N THR A 4 27.58 -31.16 -5.76
CA THR A 4 26.87 -29.91 -5.47
C THR A 4 25.88 -29.67 -6.60
N GLY A 5 24.65 -30.16 -6.43
CA GLY A 5 23.55 -29.86 -7.34
C GLY A 5 23.26 -28.36 -7.31
N CYS A 6 23.55 -27.66 -8.41
CA CYS A 6 23.10 -26.29 -8.62
C CYS A 6 21.57 -26.27 -8.54
N LEU A 7 21.01 -25.79 -7.43
CA LEU A 7 19.60 -25.45 -7.34
C LEU A 7 19.35 -24.32 -8.34
N ARG A 8 18.81 -24.65 -9.52
CA ARG A 8 18.32 -23.66 -10.48
C ARG A 8 17.18 -22.90 -9.82
N GLU A 9 17.32 -21.59 -9.68
CA GLU A 9 16.21 -20.74 -9.29
C GLU A 9 15.06 -20.91 -10.29
N PRO A 10 13.79 -20.93 -9.84
CA PRO A 10 12.65 -21.06 -10.73
C PRO A 10 12.64 -19.91 -11.74
N VAL A 11 12.74 -20.24 -13.03
CA VAL A 11 12.66 -19.27 -14.12
C VAL A 11 11.19 -18.99 -14.39
N VAL A 12 10.73 -17.80 -13.99
CA VAL A 12 9.36 -17.34 -14.25
C VAL A 12 9.32 -16.70 -15.63
N ASP A 13 8.61 -17.33 -16.57
CA ASP A 13 8.42 -16.79 -17.91
C ASP A 13 7.49 -15.57 -17.96
N ALA A 14 7.41 -14.91 -19.11
CA ALA A 14 6.61 -13.69 -19.28
C ALA A 14 5.10 -13.93 -19.06
N GLN A 15 4.59 -15.12 -19.39
CA GLN A 15 3.19 -15.46 -19.21
C GLN A 15 2.85 -15.62 -17.73
N GLN A 16 3.71 -16.31 -16.99
CA GLN A 16 3.57 -16.47 -15.54
C GLN A 16 3.73 -15.12 -14.81
N GLN A 17 4.66 -14.25 -15.23
CA GLN A 17 4.77 -12.90 -14.69
C GLN A 17 3.50 -12.07 -14.93
N ALA A 18 2.93 -12.12 -16.14
CA ALA A 18 1.68 -11.43 -16.46
C ALA A 18 0.50 -11.94 -15.61
N ALA A 19 0.43 -13.26 -15.38
CA ALA A 19 -0.58 -13.87 -14.51
C ALA A 19 -0.44 -13.40 -13.05
N LEU A 20 0.78 -13.43 -12.50
CA LEU A 20 1.09 -12.95 -11.15
C LEU A 20 0.77 -11.45 -10.98
N GLN A 21 1.09 -10.63 -11.98
CA GLN A 21 0.73 -9.21 -11.99
C GLN A 21 -0.79 -9.00 -11.96
N LYS A 22 -1.53 -9.75 -12.79
CA LYS A 22 -2.99 -9.67 -12.84
C LYS A 22 -3.62 -10.10 -11.52
N GLU A 23 -3.13 -11.18 -10.91
CA GLU A 23 -3.56 -11.66 -9.61
C GLU A 23 -3.32 -10.59 -8.52
N ALA A 24 -2.10 -10.06 -8.41
CA ALA A 24 -1.77 -9.02 -7.45
C ALA A 24 -2.62 -7.74 -7.64
N ALA A 25 -2.86 -7.34 -8.89
CA ALA A 25 -3.72 -6.20 -9.19
C ALA A 25 -5.18 -6.42 -8.77
N SER A 26 -5.70 -7.65 -8.92
CA SER A 26 -7.04 -8.04 -8.46
C SER A 26 -7.15 -7.99 -6.94
N ILE A 27 -6.12 -8.47 -6.22
CA ILE A 27 -6.07 -8.41 -4.75
C ILE A 27 -6.08 -6.95 -4.26
N VAL A 28 -5.33 -6.06 -4.92
CA VAL A 28 -5.36 -4.62 -4.60
C VAL A 28 -6.75 -4.03 -4.84
N GLN A 29 -7.42 -4.40 -5.94
CA GLN A 29 -8.79 -3.95 -6.20
C GLN A 29 -9.76 -4.43 -5.12
N GLN A 30 -9.68 -5.70 -4.72
CA GLN A 30 -10.49 -6.26 -3.64
C GLN A 30 -10.21 -5.55 -2.31
N PHE A 31 -8.95 -5.25 -1.99
CA PHE A 31 -8.59 -4.49 -0.79
C PHE A 31 -9.25 -3.11 -0.78
N VAL A 32 -9.20 -2.40 -1.91
CA VAL A 32 -9.78 -1.04 -2.02
C VAL A 32 -11.31 -1.09 -1.96
N ALA A 33 -11.94 -2.03 -2.67
CA ALA A 33 -13.40 -2.28 -2.61
C ALA A 33 -13.85 -2.72 -1.21
N THR A 34 -12.95 -3.42 -0.51
CA THR A 34 -12.83 -3.67 0.93
C THR A 34 -13.05 -2.46 1.84
N LEU A 35 -12.00 -1.64 1.82
CA LEU A 35 -11.72 -0.61 2.81
C LEU A 35 -12.51 0.67 2.57
N LYS A 36 -12.71 1.08 1.31
CA LYS A 36 -13.32 2.36 0.97
C LYS A 36 -14.76 2.50 1.48
N PRO A 37 -15.65 1.49 1.37
CA PRO A 37 -16.98 1.56 1.98
C PRO A 37 -16.95 1.63 3.50
N LYS A 38 -16.05 0.86 4.15
CA LYS A 38 -15.89 0.90 5.62
C LYS A 38 -15.43 2.28 6.10
N LEU A 39 -14.50 2.92 5.38
CA LEU A 39 -14.10 4.31 5.63
C LEU A 39 -15.29 5.27 5.50
N LYS A 40 -16.04 5.20 4.40
CA LYS A 40 -17.20 6.06 4.17
C LYS A 40 -18.23 5.91 5.30
N LYS A 41 -18.52 4.67 5.70
CA LYS A 41 -19.42 4.37 6.81
C LYS A 41 -18.93 4.98 8.13
N ALA A 42 -17.66 4.79 8.49
CA ALA A 42 -17.10 5.36 9.72
C ALA A 42 -17.12 6.90 9.71
N LEU A 43 -16.88 7.52 8.55
CA LEU A 43 -17.01 8.97 8.39
C LEU A 43 -18.46 9.45 8.61
N GLN A 44 -19.45 8.69 8.14
CA GLN A 44 -20.87 9.02 8.32
C GLN A 44 -21.34 8.82 9.77
N GLU A 45 -20.89 7.76 10.43
CA GLU A 45 -21.35 7.38 11.78
C GLU A 45 -20.75 8.25 12.89
N GLY A 46 -19.48 8.66 12.77
CA GLY A 46 -18.77 9.35 13.85
C GLY A 46 -17.77 10.40 13.40
N GLY A 47 -17.78 10.77 12.11
CA GLY A 47 -16.90 11.79 11.58
C GLY A 47 -15.44 11.36 11.40
N PRO A 48 -14.57 12.30 10.99
CA PRO A 48 -13.16 12.05 10.70
C PRO A 48 -12.33 11.44 11.84
N ALA A 49 -12.48 11.94 13.07
CA ALA A 49 -11.75 11.41 14.22
C ALA A 49 -12.10 9.93 14.51
N HIS A 50 -13.39 9.57 14.41
CA HIS A 50 -13.83 8.18 14.53
C HIS A 50 -13.29 7.31 13.40
N ALA A 51 -13.30 7.82 12.16
CA ALA A 51 -12.74 7.12 11.02
C ALA A 51 -11.24 6.79 11.18
N VAL A 52 -10.45 7.66 11.83
CA VAL A 52 -9.03 7.36 12.16
C VAL A 52 -8.92 6.13 13.06
N ALA A 53 -9.74 6.05 14.11
CA ALA A 53 -9.78 4.92 15.04
C ALA A 53 -10.21 3.61 14.36
N VAL A 54 -11.22 3.66 13.49
CA VAL A 54 -11.68 2.48 12.74
C VAL A 54 -10.63 2.03 11.74
N CYS A 55 -10.01 2.97 11.01
CA CYS A 55 -9.01 2.65 9.99
C CYS A 55 -7.73 2.05 10.58
N SER A 56 -7.34 2.43 11.80
CA SER A 56 -6.13 1.90 12.45
C SER A 56 -6.19 0.41 12.75
N LYS A 57 -7.39 -0.13 12.90
CA LYS A 57 -7.63 -1.56 13.09
C LYS A 57 -7.98 -2.26 11.78
N THR A 58 -8.88 -1.65 11.00
CA THR A 58 -9.46 -2.29 9.81
C THR A 58 -8.43 -2.56 8.72
N ALA A 59 -7.54 -1.61 8.42
CA ALA A 59 -6.61 -1.76 7.30
C ALA A 59 -5.55 -2.86 7.55
N PRO A 60 -4.89 -2.93 8.73
CA PRO A 60 -4.00 -4.05 9.03
C PRO A 60 -4.71 -5.40 9.03
N THR A 61 -5.90 -5.49 9.65
CA THR A 61 -6.67 -6.75 9.67
C THR A 61 -7.03 -7.24 8.26
N LEU A 62 -7.47 -6.34 7.38
CA LEU A 62 -7.79 -6.69 6.00
C LEU A 62 -6.56 -7.17 5.21
N ALA A 63 -5.37 -6.62 5.49
CA ALA A 63 -4.13 -7.06 4.86
C ALA A 63 -3.76 -8.49 5.25
N VAL A 64 -3.92 -8.84 6.54
CA VAL A 64 -3.70 -10.21 7.03
C VAL A 64 -4.74 -11.15 6.42
N GLN A 65 -6.03 -10.82 6.52
CA GLN A 65 -7.10 -11.66 6.01
C GLN A 65 -6.93 -11.99 4.51
N LEU A 66 -6.75 -10.97 3.67
CA LEU A 66 -6.55 -11.19 2.23
C LEU A 66 -5.24 -11.94 1.96
N GLY A 67 -4.23 -11.77 2.81
CA GLY A 67 -2.99 -12.52 2.69
C GLY A 67 -3.18 -14.01 2.96
N ASP A 68 -3.92 -14.36 4.00
CA ASP A 68 -4.26 -15.73 4.35
C ASP A 68 -5.13 -16.38 3.25
N GLU A 69 -6.10 -15.64 2.70
CA GLU A 69 -7.00 -16.12 1.65
C GLU A 69 -6.30 -16.36 0.31
N THR A 70 -5.32 -15.53 -0.04
CA THR A 70 -4.70 -15.54 -1.38
C THR A 70 -3.29 -16.14 -1.42
N GLY A 71 -2.66 -16.33 -0.27
CA GLY A 71 -1.25 -16.74 -0.16
C GLY A 71 -0.25 -15.63 -0.49
N TRP A 72 -0.71 -14.37 -0.62
CA TRP A 72 0.17 -13.20 -0.80
C TRP A 72 0.47 -12.52 0.53
N SER A 73 1.69 -12.04 0.73
CA SER A 73 1.91 -11.00 1.74
C SER A 73 1.42 -9.67 1.18
N ILE A 74 0.69 -8.89 1.99
CA ILE A 74 0.11 -7.60 1.57
C ILE A 74 0.51 -6.53 2.59
N LYS A 75 1.08 -5.43 2.10
CA LYS A 75 1.44 -4.24 2.89
C LYS A 75 0.96 -2.97 2.21
N ARG A 76 0.86 -1.91 3.00
CA ARG A 76 0.67 -0.54 2.52
C ARG A 76 1.83 0.31 3.01
N VAL A 77 2.71 0.70 2.11
CA VAL A 77 3.97 1.39 2.42
C VAL A 77 3.99 2.81 1.87
N SER A 78 4.77 3.69 2.49
CA SER A 78 4.83 5.12 2.12
C SER A 78 6.16 5.74 2.54
N LEU A 79 6.67 6.70 1.76
CA LEU A 79 7.79 7.55 2.18
C LEU A 79 7.43 8.48 3.36
N LYS A 80 6.14 8.67 3.60
CA LYS A 80 5.58 9.34 4.78
C LYS A 80 4.63 8.36 5.48
N PRO A 81 5.15 7.41 6.27
CA PRO A 81 4.34 6.36 6.88
C PRO A 81 3.42 6.93 7.98
N ARG A 82 2.19 6.40 8.05
CA ARG A 82 1.28 6.68 9.18
C ARG A 82 1.53 5.72 10.33
N ASN A 83 1.63 4.44 9.99
CA ASN A 83 1.98 3.39 10.93
C ASN A 83 3.47 3.06 10.77
N GLN A 84 4.30 3.45 11.73
CA GLN A 84 5.75 3.19 11.70
C GLN A 84 6.11 1.71 11.85
N GLN A 85 5.17 0.85 12.26
CA GLN A 85 5.45 -0.58 12.41
C GLN A 85 5.20 -1.36 11.13
N THR A 86 4.25 -0.93 10.30
CA THR A 86 3.78 -1.72 9.15
C THR A 86 3.89 -1.03 7.80
N ALA A 87 4.12 0.30 7.78
CA ALA A 87 4.12 1.09 6.55
C ALA A 87 5.50 1.64 6.14
N ILE A 88 6.56 1.27 6.86
CA ILE A 88 7.93 1.64 6.47
C ILE A 88 8.34 0.79 5.25
N PRO A 89 8.72 1.42 4.13
CA PRO A 89 9.19 0.71 2.96
C PRO A 89 10.60 0.16 3.15
N ASP A 90 10.89 -1.00 2.56
CA ASP A 90 12.26 -1.47 2.38
C ASP A 90 13.00 -0.68 1.27
N ALA A 91 14.23 -1.09 0.94
CA ALA A 91 15.05 -0.41 -0.06
C ALA A 91 14.44 -0.41 -1.47
N TRP A 92 13.86 -1.53 -1.90
CA TRP A 92 13.22 -1.65 -3.21
C TRP A 92 11.91 -0.85 -3.25
N GLU A 93 11.08 -0.99 -2.21
CA GLU A 93 9.82 -0.26 -2.08
C GLU A 93 10.05 1.25 -2.06
N SER A 94 11.09 1.71 -1.36
CA SER A 94 11.50 3.10 -1.30
C SER A 94 11.94 3.64 -2.67
N ALA A 95 12.70 2.84 -3.43
CA ALA A 95 13.14 3.21 -4.77
C ALA A 95 11.95 3.32 -5.74
N VAL A 96 11.00 2.38 -5.66
CA VAL A 96 9.76 2.39 -6.45
C VAL A 96 8.89 3.60 -6.11
N LEU A 97 8.69 3.90 -4.82
CA LEU A 97 7.92 5.08 -4.40
C LEU A 97 8.54 6.39 -4.92
N ARG A 98 9.86 6.55 -4.79
CA ARG A 98 10.56 7.71 -5.35
C ARG A 98 10.45 7.81 -6.87
N ARG A 99 10.40 6.67 -7.57
CA ARG A 99 10.13 6.63 -9.01
C ARG A 99 8.71 7.13 -9.29
N PHE A 100 7.70 6.65 -8.56
CA PHE A 100 6.32 7.10 -8.73
C PHE A 100 6.17 8.60 -8.48
N ASP A 101 6.81 9.16 -7.46
CA ASP A 101 6.81 10.61 -7.21
C ASP A 101 7.39 11.40 -8.39
N ARG A 102 8.52 10.94 -8.97
CA ARG A 102 9.11 11.57 -10.17
C ARG A 102 8.21 11.47 -11.39
N GLU A 103 7.60 10.30 -11.60
CA GLU A 103 6.67 10.10 -12.73
C GLU A 103 5.43 10.97 -12.60
N GLN A 104 4.90 11.14 -11.37
CA GLN A 104 3.80 12.05 -11.09
C GLN A 104 4.20 13.50 -11.36
N ALA A 105 5.37 13.92 -10.89
CA ALA A 105 5.89 15.27 -11.14
C ALA A 105 6.09 15.55 -12.65
N ALA A 106 6.32 14.51 -13.45
CA ALA A 106 6.37 14.58 -14.91
C ALA A 106 4.98 14.50 -15.59
N GLY A 107 3.88 14.57 -14.83
CA GLY A 107 2.52 14.60 -15.35
C GLY A 107 1.92 13.22 -15.67
N LYS A 108 2.57 12.11 -15.32
CA LYS A 108 2.00 10.78 -15.54
C LYS A 108 0.88 10.47 -14.53
N PRO A 109 -0.20 9.79 -14.96
CA PRO A 109 -1.31 9.46 -14.07
C PRO A 109 -0.89 8.42 -13.01
N VAL A 110 -1.09 8.73 -11.73
CA VAL A 110 -0.71 7.86 -10.60
C VAL A 110 -1.46 6.52 -10.59
N SER A 111 -2.73 6.51 -11.00
CA SER A 111 -3.60 5.32 -10.94
C SER A 111 -3.08 4.12 -11.75
N GLY A 112 -2.26 4.37 -12.77
CA GLY A 112 -1.65 3.35 -13.63
C GLY A 112 -0.24 2.91 -13.21
N MET A 113 0.34 3.53 -12.18
CA MET A 113 1.73 3.26 -11.79
C MET A 113 1.85 1.92 -11.06
N ILE A 114 2.59 1.01 -11.68
CA ILE A 114 2.94 -0.29 -11.12
C ILE A 114 4.44 -0.57 -11.26
N ALA A 115 4.92 -1.48 -10.43
CA ALA A 115 6.24 -2.07 -10.55
C ALA A 115 6.18 -3.54 -10.12
N SER A 116 7.01 -4.39 -10.72
CA SER A 116 7.20 -5.76 -10.29
C SER A 116 8.69 -6.12 -10.31
N HIS A 117 9.06 -7.11 -9.52
CA HIS A 117 10.43 -7.57 -9.38
C HIS A 117 10.42 -9.01 -8.86
N ILE A 118 11.34 -9.84 -9.34
CA ILE A 118 11.59 -11.16 -8.75
C ILE A 118 12.90 -11.08 -7.98
N GLU A 119 12.85 -11.41 -6.70
CA GLU A 119 14.02 -11.40 -5.82
C GLU A 119 13.96 -12.61 -4.88
N LYS A 120 15.04 -13.41 -4.84
CA LYS A 120 15.20 -14.52 -3.87
C LYS A 120 14.01 -15.50 -3.87
N GLY A 121 13.56 -15.91 -5.05
CA GLY A 121 12.41 -16.82 -5.19
C GLY A 121 11.06 -16.22 -4.79
N GLN A 122 10.94 -14.88 -4.74
CA GLN A 122 9.67 -14.20 -4.52
C GLN A 122 9.34 -13.28 -5.69
N TYR A 123 8.11 -13.33 -6.17
CA TYR A 123 7.56 -12.29 -7.01
C TYR A 123 7.01 -11.17 -6.12
N ARG A 124 7.42 -9.93 -6.42
CA ARG A 124 7.02 -8.72 -5.73
C ARG A 124 6.26 -7.81 -6.69
N PHE A 125 5.24 -7.13 -6.20
CA PHE A 125 4.40 -6.22 -6.95
C PHE A 125 4.09 -4.97 -6.12
N MET A 126 4.13 -3.81 -6.75
CA MET A 126 3.67 -2.56 -6.16
C MET A 126 2.69 -1.84 -7.07
N LYS A 127 1.66 -1.26 -6.46
CA LYS A 127 0.70 -0.36 -7.12
C LYS A 127 0.55 0.91 -6.32
N ALA A 128 0.75 2.06 -6.98
CA ALA A 128 0.63 3.35 -6.33
C ALA A 128 -0.79 3.59 -5.79
N GLN A 129 -0.86 4.26 -4.63
CA GLN A 129 -2.10 4.76 -4.05
C GLN A 129 -2.21 6.26 -4.34
N VAL A 130 -3.15 6.66 -5.17
CA VAL A 130 -3.41 8.08 -5.48
C VAL A 130 -4.24 8.73 -4.37
N VAL A 131 -3.93 9.98 -4.03
CA VAL A 131 -4.75 10.80 -3.14
C VAL A 131 -6.03 11.22 -3.88
N GLU A 132 -7.18 10.84 -3.34
CA GLU A 132 -8.52 11.27 -3.77
C GLU A 132 -9.09 12.32 -2.81
N PRO A 133 -10.21 13.02 -3.12
CA PRO A 133 -10.75 14.07 -2.26
C PRO A 133 -11.05 13.61 -0.82
N VAL A 134 -11.59 12.39 -0.65
CA VAL A 134 -11.87 11.82 0.68
C VAL A 134 -10.61 11.61 1.52
N CYS A 135 -9.45 11.42 0.89
CA CYS A 135 -8.18 11.22 1.58
C CYS A 135 -7.74 12.50 2.30
N LEU A 136 -8.04 13.67 1.74
CA LEU A 136 -7.59 14.97 2.24
C LEU A 136 -8.17 15.31 3.60
N VAL A 137 -9.28 14.69 4.00
CA VAL A 137 -9.89 14.82 5.34
C VAL A 137 -8.88 14.52 6.46
N CYS A 138 -8.00 13.53 6.27
CA CYS A 138 -7.02 13.11 7.29
C CYS A 138 -5.55 13.14 6.79
N HIS A 139 -5.34 13.41 5.50
CA HIS A 139 -4.03 13.44 4.87
C HIS A 139 -3.69 14.81 4.28
N GLY A 140 -4.63 15.76 4.23
CA GLY A 140 -4.42 17.08 3.63
C GLY A 140 -3.47 17.99 4.39
N LYS A 141 -3.22 19.17 3.83
CA LYS A 141 -2.46 20.25 4.49
C LYS A 141 -3.20 20.83 5.69
N VAL A 142 -4.52 20.87 5.62
CA VAL A 142 -5.38 21.36 6.69
C VAL A 142 -6.21 20.18 7.18
N ILE A 143 -6.03 19.85 8.46
CA ILE A 143 -6.79 18.83 9.18
C ILE A 143 -7.36 19.46 10.44
N SER A 144 -8.55 19.04 10.83
CA SER A 144 -9.23 19.61 11.99
C SER A 144 -8.55 19.21 13.31
N PRO A 145 -8.75 19.98 14.40
CA PRO A 145 -8.13 19.67 15.70
C PRO A 145 -8.48 18.29 16.26
N ASP A 146 -9.73 17.83 16.07
CA ASP A 146 -10.20 16.51 16.49
C ASP A 146 -9.49 15.37 15.72
N VAL A 147 -9.31 15.52 14.41
CA VAL A 147 -8.52 14.59 13.59
C VAL A 147 -7.07 14.57 14.05
N THR A 148 -6.49 15.74 14.32
CA THR A 148 -5.12 15.85 14.81
C THR A 148 -4.94 15.14 16.16
N ALA A 149 -5.90 15.30 17.08
CA ALA A 149 -5.89 14.61 18.36
C ALA A 149 -6.00 13.10 18.19
N ALA A 150 -6.93 12.62 17.35
CA ALA A 150 -7.07 11.19 17.05
C ALA A 150 -5.80 10.62 16.41
N LEU A 151 -5.20 11.33 15.45
CA LEU A 151 -3.94 10.91 14.83
C LEU A 151 -2.82 10.80 15.87
N LYS A 152 -2.66 11.76 16.78
CA LYS A 152 -1.66 11.69 17.85
C LYS A 152 -1.89 10.49 18.79
N GLN A 153 -3.15 10.16 19.08
CA GLN A 153 -3.49 9.03 19.94
C GLN A 153 -3.19 7.68 19.27
N TYR A 154 -3.63 7.49 18.02
CA TYR A 154 -3.50 6.20 17.32
C TYR A 154 -2.16 6.04 16.58
N TYR A 155 -1.51 7.15 16.25
CA TYR A 155 -0.27 7.21 15.48
C TYR A 155 0.64 8.35 16.01
N PRO A 156 1.27 8.18 17.19
CA PRO A 156 2.11 9.23 17.79
C PRO A 156 3.27 9.71 16.90
N GLN A 157 3.67 8.89 15.93
CA GLN A 157 4.75 9.15 14.98
C GLN A 157 4.22 9.30 13.53
N ASP A 158 2.97 9.75 13.35
CA ASP A 158 2.38 9.97 12.03
C ASP A 158 3.19 10.97 11.20
N GLN A 159 3.46 10.62 9.95
CA GLN A 159 4.08 11.53 8.97
C GLN A 159 3.15 11.83 7.79
N ALA A 160 1.97 11.23 7.74
CA ALA A 160 1.16 11.16 6.53
C ALA A 160 0.17 12.33 6.31
N THR A 161 0.56 13.55 6.63
CA THR A 161 -0.24 14.77 6.41
C THR A 161 0.41 15.65 5.33
N GLY A 162 -0.25 16.73 4.91
CA GLY A 162 0.32 17.67 3.93
C GLY A 162 0.19 17.25 2.47
N TYR A 163 -0.67 16.28 2.16
CA TYR A 163 -0.92 15.84 0.80
C TYR A 163 -1.88 16.76 0.04
N GLU A 164 -1.82 16.67 -1.29
CA GLU A 164 -2.73 17.30 -2.25
C GLU A 164 -3.39 16.25 -3.17
N LEU A 165 -4.49 16.64 -3.80
CA LEU A 165 -5.22 15.79 -4.73
C LEU A 165 -4.30 15.30 -5.86
N GLY A 166 -4.38 14.01 -6.18
CA GLY A 166 -3.58 13.41 -7.26
C GLY A 166 -2.15 13.03 -6.87
N GLN A 167 -1.69 13.35 -5.66
CA GLN A 167 -0.37 12.93 -5.18
C GLN A 167 -0.27 11.43 -4.95
N VAL A 168 0.95 10.89 -5.02
CA VAL A 168 1.26 9.54 -4.52
C VAL A 168 1.19 9.55 -3.00
N ARG A 169 0.17 8.89 -2.43
CA ARG A 169 0.06 8.69 -0.98
C ARG A 169 1.04 7.64 -0.47
N GLY A 170 1.44 6.70 -1.32
CA GLY A 170 2.15 5.48 -0.98
C GLY A 170 1.85 4.42 -2.01
N ALA A 171 1.99 3.16 -1.64
CA ALA A 171 1.70 2.02 -2.51
C ALA A 171 1.17 0.82 -1.71
N PHE A 172 0.36 0.00 -2.37
CA PHE A 172 0.23 -1.40 -1.98
C PHE A 172 1.50 -2.13 -2.41
N SER A 173 2.10 -2.91 -1.51
CA SER A 173 3.25 -3.78 -1.77
C SER A 173 2.84 -5.22 -1.48
N LEU A 174 2.95 -6.09 -2.47
CA LEU A 174 2.54 -7.48 -2.43
C LEU A 174 3.73 -8.37 -2.74
N SER A 175 3.84 -9.52 -2.08
CA SER A 175 4.80 -10.56 -2.45
C SER A 175 4.22 -11.96 -2.35
N LYS A 176 4.69 -12.84 -3.24
CA LYS A 176 4.33 -14.27 -3.28
C LYS A 176 5.57 -15.09 -3.53
N ARG A 177 5.73 -16.17 -2.77
CA ARG A 177 6.79 -17.15 -3.00
C ARG A 177 6.51 -17.92 -4.29
N LEU A 178 7.55 -18.13 -5.09
CA LEU A 178 7.51 -18.87 -6.36
C LEU A 178 7.81 -20.35 -6.14
#